data_AF-A0A1G9IML7-F1
#
_entry.id   AF-A0A1G9IML7-F1
#
_cell.length_a   1.000
_cell.length_b   1.000
_cell.length_c   1.000
_cell.angle_alpha   90.00
_cell.angle_beta   90.00
_cell.angle_gamma   90.00
#
_symmetry.space_group_name_H-M   'P 1'
#
loop_
_entity.id
_entity.type
_entity.pdbx_description
1 polymer ?
#
loop_
_entity_poly.entity_id
_entity_poly.type
_entity_poly.pdbx_seq_one_letter_code
_entity_poly.pdbx_strand_id
1 'polypeptide(L)'
;MSVRTNEAPGNVSLIGGEMLLWSDMSAVAGVTDWRDVALELIRRLMPAGGRVLLVGPHPQPLVDEVAEAAGTAAVLLRSYPDACALGERHPDLAVYCGRLEVFDAGEPYDLVLALDGLMRTHSAEAPASAWRQSLAALAGLVAPGGRLVLGVRNDLGVDRSLEARPADRECGDDQWAPHGFDPSYPGGPDDLDRGLEAAGLNLLRCYAAYPDRQAPRALMSREALREDLPDALTFTLSAREDERMLAADPLRLTRLVFRHRLGDQLAPMWLAIATRPPATEKPPAEEMVTSSATEVSAAEEPGGAAELPLGLFEEGAGLYELLPAGVRRLPDGEEQPIPGGRVVEEILVDACAREDVATVRELLSALATWLEDEDGDPSAGTDSLVHDGARFAAIARPADLPERPDPKVALCRILRRFAVRLLAAGHHHPWPWPLEADQLTLTLCAMAGRECDQKDVDQARKLDVELGRPAELAEHTPTYRDLLRGRDRLADQLAAALARIARLETKLTYRERELVKTKARLRRSRRKAGAYRRSLGYRLTRRLSRPRKVARRVMRLLSG
;
A
#
# COMPACT_ATOMS: atom_id res chain seq x y z
N MET A 1 20.67 -32.48 -21.44
CA MET A 1 19.67 -32.41 -20.34
C MET A 1 20.11 -33.43 -19.29
N SER A 2 20.95 -32.99 -18.36
CA SER A 2 21.35 -33.82 -17.21
C SER A 2 20.33 -33.60 -16.11
N VAL A 3 19.78 -34.68 -15.60
CA VAL A 3 18.87 -34.70 -14.45
C VAL A 3 19.70 -34.23 -13.25
N ARG A 4 19.54 -32.97 -12.82
CA ARG A 4 20.05 -32.52 -11.52
C ARG A 4 19.24 -33.28 -10.47
N THR A 5 19.90 -34.20 -9.77
CA THR A 5 19.38 -34.76 -8.53
C THR A 5 19.12 -33.62 -7.56
N ASN A 6 17.93 -33.67 -6.96
CA ASN A 6 17.30 -32.64 -6.15
C ASN A 6 17.93 -32.58 -4.74
N GLU A 7 19.26 -32.60 -4.66
CA GLU A 7 20.00 -32.53 -3.39
C GLU A 7 20.23 -31.06 -3.04
N ALA A 8 19.87 -30.69 -1.81
CA ALA A 8 20.10 -29.36 -1.29
C ALA A 8 21.61 -29.02 -1.34
N PRO A 9 21.99 -27.75 -1.53
CA PRO A 9 23.39 -27.32 -1.41
C PRO A 9 24.02 -27.80 -0.10
N GLY A 10 25.32 -28.10 -0.10
CA GLY A 10 26.02 -28.69 1.06
C GLY A 10 26.04 -27.81 2.33
N ASN A 11 25.73 -26.52 2.19
CA ASN A 11 25.58 -25.54 3.25
C ASN A 11 24.13 -25.33 3.72
N VAL A 12 23.16 -26.08 3.16
CA VAL A 12 21.74 -26.04 3.56
C VAL A 12 21.41 -27.22 4.46
N SER A 13 20.95 -26.93 5.67
CA SER A 13 20.57 -27.92 6.69
C SER A 13 19.06 -27.90 6.94
N LEU A 14 18.41 -29.05 6.79
CA LEU A 14 17.00 -29.27 7.10
C LEU A 14 16.86 -29.57 8.60
N ILE A 15 16.16 -28.71 9.35
CA ILE A 15 16.07 -28.78 10.82
C ILE A 15 14.66 -29.17 11.33
N GLY A 16 13.69 -29.32 10.45
CA GLY A 16 12.31 -29.71 10.74
C GLY A 16 11.30 -28.57 10.58
N GLY A 17 10.18 -28.86 9.92
CA GLY A 17 9.13 -27.89 9.62
C GLY A 17 9.38 -27.11 8.34
N GLU A 18 10.04 -27.70 7.35
CA GLU A 18 10.35 -27.09 6.06
C GLU A 18 9.12 -26.99 5.16
N MET A 19 9.00 -25.89 4.42
CA MET A 19 7.96 -25.70 3.43
C MET A 19 8.52 -26.03 2.03
N LEU A 20 8.28 -27.26 1.58
CA LEU A 20 8.95 -27.83 0.40
C LEU A 20 8.53 -27.22 -0.95
N LEU A 21 7.30 -26.72 -1.06
CA LEU A 21 6.71 -26.24 -2.32
C LEU A 21 6.37 -24.74 -2.29
N TRP A 22 6.94 -24.02 -1.34
CA TRP A 22 6.53 -22.67 -0.97
C TRP A 22 7.68 -21.70 -1.13
N SER A 23 7.42 -20.46 -1.54
CA SER A 23 8.44 -19.40 -1.59
C SER A 23 7.89 -18.13 -0.95
N ASP A 24 8.54 -17.69 0.12
CA ASP A 24 8.28 -16.39 0.73
C ASP A 24 8.83 -15.23 -0.13
N MET A 25 9.69 -15.54 -1.10
CA MET A 25 10.27 -14.58 -2.04
C MET A 25 9.48 -14.40 -3.35
N SER A 26 8.31 -15.05 -3.50
CA SER A 26 7.52 -14.96 -4.75
C SER A 26 6.80 -13.61 -4.93
N ALA A 27 6.73 -13.15 -6.19
CA ALA A 27 6.57 -11.75 -6.60
C ALA A 27 5.21 -11.06 -6.33
N VAL A 28 4.23 -11.70 -5.67
CA VAL A 28 2.87 -11.12 -5.54
C VAL A 28 2.73 -10.20 -4.31
N ALA A 29 3.50 -10.46 -3.24
CA ALA A 29 3.67 -9.51 -2.13
C ALA A 29 5.09 -9.51 -1.52
N GLY A 30 5.91 -10.53 -1.80
CA GLY A 30 7.36 -10.52 -1.61
C GLY A 30 7.86 -10.32 -0.17
N VAL A 31 9.19 -10.31 -0.04
CA VAL A 31 9.89 -9.86 1.17
C VAL A 31 9.69 -8.36 1.31
N THR A 32 9.57 -7.84 2.54
CA THR A 32 9.65 -6.39 2.76
C THR A 32 10.92 -5.85 2.08
N ASP A 33 10.73 -4.97 1.11
CA ASP A 33 11.76 -4.22 0.38
C ASP A 33 12.35 -3.16 1.32
N TRP A 34 13.18 -3.65 2.24
CA TRP A 34 14.03 -2.82 3.08
C TRP A 34 15.07 -2.16 2.19
N ARG A 35 14.78 -0.92 1.79
CA ARG A 35 15.65 -0.07 0.98
C ARG A 35 16.82 0.49 1.79
N ASP A 36 17.51 1.49 1.23
CA ASP A 36 18.75 2.08 1.73
C ASP A 36 18.68 2.50 3.21
N VAL A 37 17.50 2.94 3.70
CA VAL A 37 17.31 3.31 5.11
C VAL A 37 17.64 2.19 6.11
N ALA A 38 17.23 0.96 5.81
CA ALA A 38 17.43 -0.17 6.73
C ALA A 38 18.82 -0.75 6.58
N LEU A 39 19.36 -0.79 5.36
CA LEU A 39 20.76 -1.15 5.13
C LEU A 39 21.71 -0.24 5.91
N GLU A 40 21.50 1.08 5.85
CA GLU A 40 22.32 2.03 6.62
C GLU A 40 22.19 1.84 8.13
N LEU A 41 20.99 1.60 8.65
CA LEU A 41 20.82 1.31 10.07
C LEU A 41 21.57 0.03 10.46
N ILE A 42 21.48 -1.01 9.64
CA ILE A 42 22.10 -2.30 9.93
C ILE A 42 23.62 -2.21 9.84
N ARG A 43 24.18 -1.45 8.88
CA ARG A 43 25.62 -1.12 8.81
C ARG A 43 26.16 -0.59 10.14
N ARG A 44 25.44 0.35 10.76
CA ARG A 44 25.81 0.93 12.06
C ARG A 44 25.70 -0.06 13.22
N LEU A 45 24.93 -1.13 13.06
CA LEU A 45 24.71 -2.17 14.07
C LEU A 45 25.62 -3.38 13.91
N MET A 46 26.27 -3.56 12.75
CA MET A 46 27.08 -4.74 12.49
C MET A 46 28.25 -4.86 13.48
N PRO A 47 28.40 -6.01 14.18
CA PRO A 47 29.56 -6.23 15.02
C PRO A 47 30.78 -6.50 14.15
N ALA A 48 31.91 -5.84 14.46
CA ALA A 48 33.17 -6.09 13.77
C ALA A 48 33.62 -7.55 14.00
N GLY A 49 33.49 -8.40 12.99
CA GLY A 49 33.87 -9.82 13.07
C GLY A 49 32.99 -10.70 13.97
N GLY A 50 31.80 -10.23 14.34
CA GLY A 50 30.87 -10.99 15.20
C GLY A 50 30.01 -11.99 14.44
N ARG A 51 29.16 -12.70 15.19
CA ARG A 51 28.19 -13.68 14.69
C ARG A 51 26.84 -13.07 14.41
N VAL A 52 26.32 -13.28 13.20
CA VAL A 52 25.06 -12.69 12.74
C VAL A 52 24.08 -13.77 12.32
N LEU A 53 22.84 -13.66 12.75
CA LEU A 53 21.74 -14.54 12.34
C LEU A 53 20.65 -13.74 11.64
N LEU A 54 20.32 -14.11 10.39
CA LEU A 54 19.15 -13.62 9.68
C LEU A 54 17.98 -14.61 9.90
N VAL A 55 16.85 -14.15 10.42
CA VAL A 55 15.67 -14.96 10.69
C VAL A 55 14.50 -14.53 9.83
N GLY A 56 14.04 -15.42 8.96
CA GLY A 56 13.03 -15.13 7.96
C GLY A 56 13.62 -14.54 6.67
N PRO A 57 12.77 -14.25 5.68
CA PRO A 57 13.22 -13.75 4.39
C PRO A 57 13.75 -12.31 4.52
N HIS A 58 14.83 -12.01 3.79
CA HIS A 58 15.48 -10.70 3.76
C HIS A 58 15.81 -10.31 2.32
N PRO A 59 15.84 -9.00 1.98
CA PRO A 59 16.27 -8.56 0.66
C PRO A 59 17.69 -8.99 0.34
N GLN A 60 17.94 -9.37 -0.91
CA GLN A 60 19.24 -9.84 -1.37
C GLN A 60 20.40 -8.89 -1.02
N PRO A 61 20.29 -7.55 -1.22
CA PRO A 61 21.37 -6.63 -0.87
C PRO A 61 21.79 -6.70 0.60
N LEU A 62 20.84 -6.93 1.51
CA LEU A 62 21.13 -7.08 2.93
C LEU A 62 21.87 -8.39 3.23
N VAL A 63 21.46 -9.49 2.60
CA VAL A 63 22.12 -10.78 2.77
C VAL A 63 23.57 -10.72 2.27
N ASP A 64 23.77 -10.09 1.11
CA ASP A 64 25.10 -9.90 0.51
C ASP A 64 26.02 -9.11 1.47
N GLU A 65 25.51 -7.99 1.99
CA GLU A 65 26.25 -7.15 2.92
C GLU A 65 26.60 -7.86 4.25
N VAL A 66 25.66 -8.63 4.80
CA VAL A 66 25.92 -9.41 6.03
C VAL A 66 26.92 -10.53 5.78
N ALA A 67 26.85 -11.21 4.63
CA ALA A 67 27.79 -12.26 4.27
C ALA A 67 29.23 -11.72 4.08
N GLU A 68 29.38 -10.48 3.58
CA GLU A 68 30.67 -9.83 3.41
C GLU A 68 31.24 -9.25 4.72
N ALA A 69 30.40 -8.68 5.59
CA ALA A 69 30.85 -7.94 6.76
C ALA A 69 30.96 -8.78 8.06
N ALA A 70 30.13 -9.82 8.22
CA ALA A 70 30.11 -10.62 9.43
C ALA A 70 31.31 -11.57 9.51
N GLY A 71 31.83 -11.80 10.72
CA GLY A 71 32.84 -12.84 10.92
C GLY A 71 32.27 -14.24 10.74
N THR A 72 31.00 -14.43 11.09
CA THR A 72 30.24 -15.64 10.80
C THR A 72 28.77 -15.28 10.63
N ALA A 73 28.15 -15.73 9.54
CA ALA A 73 26.75 -15.47 9.25
C ALA A 73 25.96 -16.78 9.09
N ALA A 74 24.73 -16.77 9.57
CA ALA A 74 23.76 -17.84 9.36
C ALA A 74 22.39 -17.27 8.97
N VAL A 75 21.60 -18.06 8.26
CA VAL A 75 20.24 -17.69 7.85
C VAL A 75 19.28 -18.80 8.20
N LEU A 76 18.16 -18.46 8.81
CA LEU A 76 17.05 -19.35 9.07
C LEU A 76 15.86 -18.97 8.18
N LEU A 77 15.48 -19.85 7.26
CA LEU A 77 14.30 -19.72 6.40
C LEU A 77 13.36 -20.90 6.63
N ARG A 78 12.05 -20.72 6.41
CA ARG A 78 11.11 -21.85 6.40
C ARG A 78 10.94 -22.47 5.01
N SER A 79 11.18 -21.70 3.96
CA SER A 79 11.02 -22.13 2.56
C SER A 79 12.25 -22.90 2.09
N TYR A 80 12.03 -24.13 1.60
CA TYR A 80 13.08 -24.95 1.00
C TYR A 80 13.59 -24.40 -0.34
N PRO A 81 12.72 -23.99 -1.29
CA PRO A 81 13.16 -23.30 -2.51
C PRO A 81 14.03 -22.08 -2.24
N ASP A 82 13.65 -21.23 -1.28
CA ASP A 82 14.38 -20.02 -0.95
C ASP A 82 15.73 -20.34 -0.27
N ALA A 83 15.74 -21.33 0.64
CA ALA A 83 16.98 -21.80 1.28
C ALA A 83 17.98 -22.38 0.27
N CYS A 84 17.52 -23.19 -0.69
CA CYS A 84 18.37 -23.71 -1.76
C CYS A 84 18.91 -22.59 -2.65
N ALA A 85 18.06 -21.65 -3.07
CA ALA A 85 18.50 -20.51 -3.90
C ALA A 85 19.53 -19.64 -3.17
N LEU A 86 19.37 -19.44 -1.86
CA LEU A 86 20.31 -18.70 -1.03
C LEU A 86 21.62 -19.46 -0.85
N GLY A 87 21.56 -20.75 -0.54
CA GLY A 87 22.74 -21.59 -0.35
C GLY A 87 23.59 -21.74 -1.61
N GLU A 88 22.96 -21.82 -2.79
CA GLU A 88 23.67 -21.82 -4.08
C GLU A 88 24.41 -20.50 -4.35
N ARG A 89 23.83 -19.36 -3.95
CA ARG A 89 24.43 -18.03 -4.16
C ARG A 89 25.55 -17.74 -3.16
N HIS A 90 25.40 -18.20 -1.92
CA HIS A 90 26.31 -17.93 -0.81
C HIS A 90 26.84 -19.23 -0.20
N PRO A 91 27.85 -19.88 -0.83
CA PRO A 91 28.38 -21.17 -0.35
C PRO A 91 28.99 -21.14 1.06
N ASP A 92 29.47 -19.96 1.48
CA ASP A 92 30.11 -19.76 2.78
C ASP A 92 29.10 -19.46 3.91
N LEU A 93 27.83 -19.28 3.57
CA LEU A 93 26.75 -18.97 4.50
C LEU A 93 26.10 -20.26 5.01
N ALA A 94 25.94 -20.40 6.33
CA ALA A 94 25.17 -21.50 6.90
C ALA A 94 23.67 -21.21 6.75
N VAL A 95 22.96 -22.05 5.98
CA VAL A 95 21.52 -21.88 5.74
C VAL A 95 20.76 -23.00 6.44
N TYR A 96 19.88 -22.63 7.36
CA TYR A 96 18.98 -23.54 8.06
C TYR A 96 17.58 -23.39 7.50
N CYS A 97 16.98 -24.50 7.11
CA CYS A 97 15.63 -24.55 6.58
C CYS A 97 14.71 -25.27 7.57
N GLY A 98 13.72 -24.57 8.13
CA GLY A 98 12.74 -25.10 9.07
C GLY A 98 12.11 -24.04 9.98
N ARG A 99 11.54 -24.47 11.11
CA ARG A 99 10.88 -23.59 12.09
C ARG A 99 11.85 -23.02 13.13
N LEU A 100 11.59 -21.79 13.58
CA LEU A 100 12.37 -21.13 14.64
C LEU A 100 12.41 -21.91 15.95
N GLU A 101 11.31 -22.55 16.34
CA GLU A 101 11.24 -23.25 17.63
C GLU A 101 12.08 -24.53 17.68
N VAL A 102 12.52 -25.04 16.53
CA VAL A 102 13.36 -26.25 16.43
C VAL A 102 14.83 -25.88 16.20
N PHE A 103 15.12 -24.61 15.90
CA PHE A 103 16.48 -24.16 15.63
C PHE A 103 17.33 -24.18 16.89
N ASP A 104 18.40 -24.97 16.85
CA ASP A 104 19.43 -25.00 17.86
C ASP A 104 20.70 -24.35 17.30
N ALA A 105 21.02 -23.17 17.83
CA ALA A 105 22.21 -22.43 17.41
C ALA A 105 23.51 -23.01 17.97
N GLY A 106 23.45 -23.88 18.98
CA GLY A 106 24.58 -24.34 19.79
C GLY A 106 25.20 -23.25 20.66
N GLU A 107 25.44 -22.07 20.07
CA GLU A 107 25.97 -20.87 20.70
C GLU A 107 25.18 -19.65 20.20
N PRO A 108 24.97 -18.62 21.05
CA PRO A 108 24.18 -17.46 20.69
C PRO A 108 24.91 -16.50 19.71
N TYR A 109 24.15 -15.60 19.09
CA TYR A 109 24.61 -14.64 18.09
C TYR A 109 24.74 -13.22 18.67
N ASP A 110 25.74 -12.48 18.21
CA ASP A 110 25.96 -11.08 18.61
C ASP A 110 24.91 -10.13 18.01
N LEU A 111 24.40 -10.46 16.82
CA LEU A 111 23.31 -9.74 16.16
C LEU A 111 22.30 -10.73 15.56
N VAL A 112 21.03 -10.55 15.89
CA VAL A 112 19.91 -11.29 15.29
C VAL A 112 19.01 -10.30 14.53
N LEU A 113 18.76 -10.56 13.26
CA LEU A 113 17.93 -9.73 12.37
C LEU A 113 16.66 -10.50 11.97
N ALA A 114 15.50 -9.98 12.34
CA ALA A 114 14.19 -10.51 11.97
C ALA A 114 13.33 -9.38 11.41
N LEU A 115 13.74 -8.81 10.27
CA LEU A 115 13.15 -7.57 9.75
C LEU A 115 11.73 -7.77 9.21
N ASP A 116 11.41 -8.94 8.67
CA ASP A 116 10.04 -9.27 8.23
C ASP A 116 9.18 -9.84 9.38
N GLY A 117 9.71 -9.80 10.60
CA GLY A 117 9.05 -10.22 11.83
C GLY A 117 8.95 -11.74 12.01
N LEU A 118 8.12 -12.14 12.96
CA LEU A 118 7.99 -13.54 13.42
C LEU A 118 6.95 -14.33 12.63
N MET A 119 6.11 -13.67 11.84
CA MET A 119 5.00 -14.35 11.16
C MET A 119 5.48 -15.27 10.04
N ARG A 120 6.72 -15.14 9.57
CA ARG A 120 7.30 -16.01 8.53
C ARG A 120 8.30 -17.03 9.07
N THR A 121 8.23 -17.34 10.37
CA THR A 121 9.11 -18.35 11.00
C THR A 121 8.38 -19.65 11.37
N HIS A 122 7.06 -19.71 11.16
CA HIS A 122 6.24 -20.90 11.39
C HIS A 122 6.00 -21.69 10.10
N SER A 123 5.60 -22.95 10.25
CA SER A 123 5.37 -23.89 9.14
C SER A 123 3.99 -24.55 9.23
N ALA A 124 3.53 -25.12 8.11
CA ALA A 124 2.29 -25.88 8.03
C ALA A 124 2.32 -27.21 8.83
N GLU A 125 3.49 -27.69 9.22
CA GLU A 125 3.63 -28.97 9.94
C GLU A 125 3.25 -28.91 11.43
N ALA A 126 3.05 -27.71 11.97
CA ALA A 126 2.64 -27.51 13.35
C ALA A 126 1.71 -26.30 13.51
N PRO A 127 0.89 -26.23 14.58
CA PRO A 127 0.18 -25.01 14.92
C PRO A 127 1.16 -23.83 15.07
N ALA A 128 0.77 -22.66 14.58
CA ALA A 128 1.56 -21.45 14.77
C ALA A 128 1.70 -21.14 16.27
N SER A 129 2.93 -20.91 16.71
CA SER A 129 3.20 -20.45 18.07
C SER A 129 2.62 -19.05 18.27
N ALA A 130 2.26 -18.75 19.52
CA ALA A 130 1.91 -17.38 19.89
C ALA A 130 3.15 -16.48 19.70
N TRP A 131 2.95 -15.25 19.28
CA TRP A 131 3.97 -14.25 19.01
C TRP A 131 4.94 -14.10 20.17
N ARG A 132 4.45 -14.06 21.43
CA ARG A 132 5.32 -14.03 22.63
C ARG A 132 6.24 -15.25 22.75
N GLN A 133 5.77 -16.42 22.35
CA GLN A 133 6.57 -17.66 22.39
C GLN A 133 7.67 -17.61 21.33
N SER A 134 7.35 -17.21 20.09
CA SER A 134 8.33 -17.04 19.03
C SER A 134 9.33 -15.91 19.36
N LEU A 135 8.89 -14.83 20.02
CA LEU A 135 9.77 -13.78 20.53
C LEU A 135 10.74 -14.32 21.59
N ALA A 136 10.25 -15.12 22.55
CA ALA A 136 11.10 -15.72 23.57
C ALA A 136 12.14 -16.67 22.95
N ALA A 137 11.76 -17.44 21.93
CA ALA A 137 12.68 -18.27 21.16
C ALA A 137 13.76 -17.42 20.46
N LEU A 138 13.35 -16.34 19.78
CA LEU A 138 14.27 -15.42 19.11
C LEU A 138 15.24 -14.73 20.10
N ALA A 139 14.71 -14.24 21.23
CA ALA A 139 15.50 -13.65 22.30
C ALA A 139 16.52 -14.65 22.86
N GLY A 140 16.15 -15.93 22.95
CA GLY A 140 17.02 -17.05 23.32
C GLY A 140 18.33 -17.11 22.51
N LEU A 141 18.27 -16.75 21.22
CA LEU A 141 19.38 -16.80 20.28
C LEU A 141 20.35 -15.61 20.39
N VAL A 142 20.00 -14.55 21.12
CA VAL A 142 20.82 -13.35 21.26
C VAL A 142 21.87 -13.56 22.37
N ALA A 143 23.13 -13.26 22.11
CA ALA A 143 24.20 -13.37 23.12
C ALA A 143 23.99 -12.32 24.23
N PRO A 144 24.48 -12.55 25.46
CA PRO A 144 24.56 -11.48 26.46
C PRO A 144 25.37 -10.29 25.91
N GLY A 145 24.80 -9.08 25.94
CA GLY A 145 25.36 -7.89 25.28
C GLY A 145 25.08 -7.79 23.77
N GLY A 146 24.56 -8.86 23.17
CA GLY A 146 24.13 -8.88 21.76
C GLY A 146 22.88 -8.07 21.50
N ARG A 147 22.55 -7.89 20.22
CA ARG A 147 21.45 -7.06 19.75
C ARG A 147 20.43 -7.87 18.93
N LEU A 148 19.17 -7.50 19.09
CA LEU A 148 18.05 -7.95 18.26
C LEU A 148 17.50 -6.78 17.47
N VAL A 149 17.31 -6.95 16.17
CA VAL A 149 16.53 -6.05 15.32
C VAL A 149 15.27 -6.79 14.86
N LEU A 150 14.11 -6.31 15.29
CA LEU A 150 12.83 -6.96 15.07
C LEU A 150 11.87 -6.02 14.34
N GLY A 151 11.41 -6.43 13.16
CA GLY A 151 10.30 -5.78 12.45
C GLY A 151 8.96 -6.31 12.94
N VAL A 152 8.00 -5.40 13.12
CA VAL A 152 6.64 -5.73 13.58
C VAL A 152 5.66 -4.94 12.73
N ARG A 153 4.89 -5.64 11.89
CA ARG A 153 3.86 -5.02 11.05
C ARG A 153 2.71 -4.52 11.94
N ASN A 154 2.19 -3.34 11.65
CA ASN A 154 1.05 -2.81 12.38
C ASN A 154 -0.25 -3.09 11.62
N ASP A 155 -1.14 -3.88 12.23
CA ASP A 155 -2.45 -4.19 11.64
C ASP A 155 -3.37 -2.95 11.55
N LEU A 156 -3.06 -1.90 12.31
CA LEU A 156 -3.74 -0.58 12.31
C LEU A 156 -2.91 0.51 11.61
N GLY A 157 -1.87 0.12 10.88
CA GLY A 157 -1.01 1.04 10.13
C GLY A 157 -1.78 1.94 9.16
N VAL A 158 -1.30 3.18 8.98
CA VAL A 158 -1.93 4.17 8.10
C VAL A 158 -2.09 3.68 6.65
N ASP A 159 -1.15 2.85 6.19
CA ASP A 159 -1.15 2.21 4.88
C ASP A 159 -2.38 1.31 4.65
N ARG A 160 -2.90 0.63 5.70
CA ARG A 160 -4.15 -0.15 5.62
C ARG A 160 -5.36 0.71 5.28
N SER A 161 -5.38 1.95 5.75
CA SER A 161 -6.47 2.89 5.48
C SER A 161 -6.38 3.51 4.09
N LEU A 162 -5.20 3.48 3.47
CA LEU A 162 -4.96 3.97 2.12
C LEU A 162 -5.27 2.92 1.06
N GLU A 163 -5.20 1.64 1.39
CA GLU A 163 -5.38 0.57 0.43
C GLU A 163 -6.86 0.35 0.08
N ALA A 164 -7.21 0.56 -1.20
CA ALA A 164 -8.58 0.30 -1.69
C ALA A 164 -8.86 -1.19 -1.97
N ARG A 165 -7.83 -2.04 -1.93
CA ARG A 165 -7.95 -3.47 -2.21
C ARG A 165 -8.36 -4.22 -0.94
N PRO A 166 -9.39 -5.07 -1.00
CA PRO A 166 -9.73 -5.89 0.14
C PRO A 166 -8.63 -6.97 0.32
N ALA A 167 -8.20 -7.15 1.57
CA ALA A 167 -7.08 -8.02 1.96
C ALA A 167 -7.32 -9.52 1.66
N ASP A 168 -8.54 -9.88 1.26
CA ASP A 168 -9.01 -11.26 1.02
C ASP A 168 -8.69 -11.79 -0.39
N ARG A 169 -7.96 -11.02 -1.22
CA ARG A 169 -7.54 -11.44 -2.57
C ARG A 169 -6.05 -11.67 -2.75
N GLU A 170 -5.25 -11.39 -1.75
CA GLU A 170 -3.80 -11.62 -1.81
C GLU A 170 -3.41 -12.98 -1.24
N CYS A 171 -4.18 -14.05 -1.51
CA CYS A 171 -3.86 -15.44 -1.14
C CYS A 171 -2.57 -15.97 -1.82
N GLY A 172 -1.50 -15.19 -1.84
CA GLY A 172 -0.16 -15.57 -2.21
C GLY A 172 0.48 -16.38 -1.11
N ASP A 173 1.55 -17.07 -1.51
CA ASP A 173 2.30 -17.93 -0.62
C ASP A 173 2.86 -17.14 0.58
N ASP A 174 3.03 -15.85 0.43
CA ASP A 174 3.60 -15.04 1.47
C ASP A 174 2.57 -14.69 2.60
N GLN A 175 1.27 -15.00 2.45
CA GLN A 175 0.19 -14.58 3.37
C GLN A 175 -0.45 -15.71 4.20
N TRP A 176 0.28 -16.79 4.45
CA TRP A 176 -0.21 -17.96 5.21
C TRP A 176 -0.63 -17.66 6.66
N ALA A 177 -0.13 -16.55 7.24
CA ALA A 177 -0.28 -16.27 8.65
C ALA A 177 -1.64 -15.60 8.96
N PRO A 178 -2.48 -16.19 9.83
CA PRO A 178 -3.73 -15.56 10.23
C PRO A 178 -3.45 -14.33 11.12
N HIS A 179 -3.38 -13.14 10.52
CA HIS A 179 -3.32 -11.87 11.25
C HIS A 179 -4.54 -11.70 12.17
N GLY A 180 -4.34 -11.07 13.34
CA GLY A 180 -5.42 -10.62 14.24
C GLY A 180 -6.07 -11.68 15.15
N PHE A 181 -5.62 -12.94 15.14
CA PHE A 181 -6.16 -14.00 16.02
C PHE A 181 -5.30 -14.28 17.27
N ASP A 182 -4.04 -13.85 17.26
CA ASP A 182 -3.14 -14.02 18.40
C ASP A 182 -3.25 -12.82 19.35
N PRO A 183 -3.82 -12.99 20.57
CA PRO A 183 -3.93 -11.91 21.55
C PRO A 183 -2.58 -11.48 22.15
N SER A 184 -1.50 -12.22 21.87
CA SER A 184 -0.14 -11.87 22.28
C SER A 184 0.59 -10.97 21.28
N TYR A 185 0.05 -10.79 20.07
CA TYR A 185 0.59 -9.87 19.08
C TYR A 185 0.47 -8.42 19.58
N PRO A 186 1.51 -7.58 19.42
CA PRO A 186 1.47 -6.21 19.92
C PRO A 186 0.42 -5.38 19.17
N GLY A 187 -0.54 -4.80 19.90
CA GLY A 187 -1.53 -3.87 19.35
C GLY A 187 -1.03 -2.44 19.21
N GLY A 188 0.17 -2.17 19.72
CA GLY A 188 0.81 -0.86 19.73
C GLY A 188 2.26 -0.91 20.22
N PRO A 189 2.97 0.23 20.15
CA PRO A 189 4.36 0.36 20.59
C PRO A 189 4.57 -0.04 22.06
N ASP A 190 3.68 0.35 22.96
CA ASP A 190 3.81 0.01 24.39
C ASP A 190 3.62 -1.50 24.66
N ASP A 191 2.83 -2.20 23.84
CA ASP A 191 2.69 -3.66 23.93
C ASP A 191 3.96 -4.36 23.45
N LEU A 192 4.61 -3.81 22.41
CA LEU A 192 5.89 -4.30 21.90
C LEU A 192 6.99 -4.16 22.95
N ASP A 193 7.09 -3.00 23.59
CA ASP A 193 8.05 -2.75 24.67
C ASP A 193 7.89 -3.78 25.81
N ARG A 194 6.65 -3.95 26.30
CA ARG A 194 6.33 -4.97 27.32
C ARG A 194 6.66 -6.39 26.86
N GLY A 195 6.46 -6.69 25.57
CA GLY A 195 6.81 -7.97 24.97
C GLY A 195 8.31 -8.25 25.00
N LEU A 196 9.11 -7.26 24.62
CA LEU A 196 10.58 -7.31 24.63
C LEU A 196 11.13 -7.44 26.06
N GLU A 197 10.63 -6.64 26.99
CA GLU A 197 10.99 -6.72 28.41
C GLU A 197 10.68 -8.10 29.00
N ALA A 198 9.49 -8.64 28.71
CA ALA A 198 9.10 -9.98 29.17
C ALA A 198 9.96 -11.10 28.57
N ALA A 199 10.59 -10.86 27.41
CA ALA A 199 11.57 -11.76 26.79
C ALA A 199 13.00 -11.56 27.33
N GLY A 200 13.20 -10.66 28.31
CA GLY A 200 14.49 -10.36 28.91
C GLY A 200 15.39 -9.48 28.04
N LEU A 201 14.81 -8.66 27.17
CA LEU A 201 15.52 -7.72 26.31
C LEU A 201 15.26 -6.28 26.79
N ASN A 202 16.28 -5.44 26.74
CA ASN A 202 16.18 -4.01 26.98
C ASN A 202 16.04 -3.29 25.64
N LEU A 203 14.95 -2.58 25.44
CA LEU A 203 14.75 -1.76 24.24
C LEU A 203 15.79 -0.63 24.21
N LEU A 204 16.57 -0.56 23.13
CA LEU A 204 17.50 0.55 22.89
C LEU A 204 16.81 1.69 22.13
N ARG A 205 16.06 1.34 21.08
CA ARG A 205 15.28 2.29 20.30
C ARG A 205 14.20 1.58 19.49
N CYS A 206 13.06 2.25 19.30
CA CYS A 206 12.00 1.81 18.40
C CYS A 206 11.80 2.86 17.31
N TYR A 207 11.79 2.42 16.05
CA TYR A 207 11.50 3.27 14.90
C TYR A 207 10.12 2.95 14.34
N ALA A 208 9.38 3.99 13.98
CA ALA A 208 8.25 3.90 13.08
C ALA A 208 8.73 3.89 11.64
N ALA A 209 8.34 2.88 10.87
CA ALA A 209 8.68 2.73 9.46
C ALA A 209 7.55 3.23 8.57
N TYR A 210 7.87 4.16 7.67
CA TYR A 210 6.95 4.84 6.74
C TYR A 210 7.46 4.73 5.30
N PRO A 211 6.60 4.91 4.28
CA PRO A 211 5.15 5.13 4.35
C PRO A 211 4.32 3.84 4.33
N ASP A 212 4.95 2.70 4.06
CA ASP A 212 4.31 1.42 3.82
C ASP A 212 5.11 0.29 4.48
N ARG A 213 4.43 -0.80 4.84
CA ARG A 213 5.06 -1.96 5.50
C ARG A 213 5.86 -2.86 4.54
N GLN A 214 5.61 -2.79 3.23
CA GLN A 214 6.30 -3.60 2.22
C GLN A 214 7.51 -2.88 1.64
N ALA A 215 7.49 -1.55 1.56
CA ALA A 215 8.62 -0.77 1.06
C ALA A 215 8.85 0.48 1.93
N PRO A 216 9.30 0.29 3.18
CA PRO A 216 9.63 1.42 4.06
C PRO A 216 10.82 2.21 3.50
N ARG A 217 10.67 3.54 3.48
CA ARG A 217 11.66 4.53 3.00
C ARG A 217 12.08 5.52 4.07
N ALA A 218 11.51 5.41 5.26
CA ALA A 218 11.85 6.25 6.39
C ALA A 218 11.67 5.49 7.69
N LEU A 219 12.59 5.73 8.62
CA LEU A 219 12.61 5.23 9.97
C LEU A 219 12.66 6.43 10.91
N MET A 220 11.60 6.68 11.67
CA MET A 220 11.53 7.79 12.63
C MET A 220 11.51 7.24 14.03
N SER A 221 12.48 7.64 14.87
CA SER A 221 12.51 7.18 16.26
C SER A 221 11.27 7.67 17.02
N ARG A 222 10.84 6.91 18.02
CA ARG A 222 9.72 7.31 18.88
C ARG A 222 9.99 8.65 19.58
N GLU A 223 11.25 8.93 19.91
CA GLU A 223 11.69 10.21 20.46
C GLU A 223 11.45 11.35 19.46
N ALA A 224 11.88 11.20 18.21
CA ALA A 224 11.66 12.20 17.17
C ALA A 224 10.16 12.47 16.93
N LEU A 225 9.32 11.43 16.98
CA LEU A 225 7.87 11.56 16.78
C LEU A 225 7.11 12.21 17.94
N ARG A 226 7.73 12.33 19.13
CA ARG A 226 7.16 13.06 20.28
C ARG A 226 7.40 14.55 20.20
N GLU A 227 8.44 14.96 19.47
CA GLU A 227 8.74 16.36 19.20
C GLU A 227 7.78 16.93 18.14
N ASP A 228 7.64 18.26 18.12
CA ASP A 228 6.90 18.94 17.04
C ASP A 228 7.76 18.94 15.76
N LEU A 229 7.59 17.90 14.94
CA LEU A 229 8.27 17.75 13.67
C LEU A 229 7.74 18.77 12.62
N PRO A 230 8.62 19.32 11.75
CA PRO A 230 8.16 20.17 10.65
C PRO A 230 7.18 19.44 9.73
N ASP A 231 6.09 20.14 9.33
CA ASP A 231 5.09 19.60 8.39
C ASP A 231 5.72 19.10 7.08
N ALA A 232 6.85 19.69 6.68
CA ALA A 232 7.62 19.28 5.52
C ALA A 232 7.98 17.77 5.52
N LEU A 233 8.28 17.18 6.69
CA LEU A 233 8.61 15.76 6.79
C LEU A 233 7.43 14.86 6.40
N THR A 234 6.18 15.31 6.59
CA THR A 234 5.00 14.49 6.25
C THR A 234 4.94 14.14 4.77
N PHE A 235 5.53 14.96 3.90
CA PHE A 235 5.65 14.67 2.48
C PHE A 235 6.50 13.42 2.24
N THR A 236 7.70 13.38 2.83
CA THR A 236 8.63 12.26 2.70
C THR A 236 8.09 10.98 3.36
N LEU A 237 7.31 11.13 4.43
CA LEU A 237 6.69 10.02 5.17
C LEU A 237 5.36 9.54 4.56
N SER A 238 4.89 10.14 3.47
CA SER A 238 3.64 9.76 2.80
C SER A 238 3.87 8.78 1.65
N ALA A 239 2.88 7.92 1.39
CA ALA A 239 2.91 7.02 0.24
C ALA A 239 2.77 7.82 -1.06
N ARG A 240 3.43 7.39 -2.13
CA ARG A 240 3.33 8.09 -3.43
C ARG A 240 2.16 7.54 -4.25
N GLU A 241 1.55 8.40 -5.07
CA GLU A 241 0.35 8.05 -5.86
C GLU A 241 0.59 6.97 -6.92
N ASP A 242 1.84 6.79 -7.35
CA ASP A 242 2.26 5.77 -8.31
C ASP A 242 2.35 4.36 -7.71
N GLU A 243 2.28 4.23 -6.38
CA GLU A 243 2.59 2.98 -5.71
C GLU A 243 1.38 2.03 -5.65
N ARG A 244 0.12 2.50 -5.54
CA ARG A 244 -1.09 1.65 -5.43
C ARG A 244 -2.40 2.36 -5.84
N MET A 245 -3.50 1.60 -5.97
CA MET A 245 -4.85 2.17 -6.03
C MET A 245 -5.27 2.61 -4.63
N LEU A 246 -5.30 3.92 -4.41
CA LEU A 246 -5.51 4.53 -3.10
C LEU A 246 -7.00 4.83 -2.85
N ALA A 247 -7.49 4.50 -1.66
CA ALA A 247 -8.85 4.80 -1.19
C ALA A 247 -8.99 6.24 -0.68
N ALA A 248 -7.88 6.84 -0.27
CA ALA A 248 -7.78 8.19 0.27
C ALA A 248 -6.45 8.85 -0.15
N ASP A 249 -6.37 10.18 -0.04
CA ASP A 249 -5.13 10.92 -0.26
C ASP A 249 -4.10 10.58 0.84
N PRO A 250 -2.96 9.95 0.49
CA PRO A 250 -1.92 9.55 1.45
C PRO A 250 -1.38 10.70 2.27
N LEU A 251 -1.08 11.81 1.59
CA LEU A 251 -0.42 12.95 2.21
C LEU A 251 -1.32 13.58 3.27
N ARG A 252 -2.60 13.72 2.96
CA ARG A 252 -3.60 14.22 3.91
C ARG A 252 -3.75 13.28 5.11
N LEU A 253 -3.81 11.97 4.89
CA LEU A 253 -3.97 11.02 6.00
C LEU A 253 -2.73 11.01 6.89
N THR A 254 -1.53 10.96 6.31
CA THR A 254 -0.26 11.07 7.04
C THR A 254 -0.24 12.36 7.87
N ARG A 255 -0.54 13.52 7.27
CA ARG A 255 -0.60 14.79 8.02
C ARG A 255 -1.57 14.75 9.20
N LEU A 256 -2.74 14.15 9.03
CA LEU A 256 -3.72 14.02 10.09
C LEU A 256 -3.18 13.16 11.24
N VAL A 257 -2.52 12.04 10.94
CA VAL A 257 -1.85 11.18 11.92
C VAL A 257 -0.82 11.97 12.72
N PHE A 258 0.06 12.73 12.05
CA PHE A 258 1.10 13.52 12.70
C PHE A 258 0.53 14.68 13.53
N ARG A 259 -0.46 15.41 13.01
CA ARG A 259 -1.17 16.48 13.74
C ARG A 259 -1.80 16.01 15.03
N HIS A 260 -2.30 14.78 15.06
CA HIS A 260 -2.89 14.18 16.26
C HIS A 260 -1.88 13.43 17.13
N ARG A 261 -0.58 13.51 16.83
CA ARG A 261 0.51 12.83 17.56
C ARG A 261 0.32 11.31 17.61
N LEU A 262 -0.22 10.76 16.54
CA LEU A 262 -0.45 9.32 16.35
C LEU A 262 0.60 8.68 15.45
N GLY A 263 1.68 9.40 15.09
CA GLY A 263 2.73 8.91 14.18
C GLY A 263 3.32 7.57 14.61
N ASP A 264 3.66 7.43 15.88
CA ASP A 264 4.20 6.16 16.39
C ASP A 264 3.13 5.06 16.42
N GLN A 265 1.91 5.37 16.88
CA GLN A 265 0.85 4.37 17.03
C GLN A 265 0.27 3.84 15.71
N LEU A 266 0.23 4.68 14.68
CA LEU A 266 -0.33 4.36 13.36
C LEU A 266 0.75 4.19 12.29
N ALA A 267 2.02 4.04 12.70
CA ALA A 267 3.09 3.64 11.81
C ALA A 267 2.74 2.33 11.11
N PRO A 268 2.93 2.20 9.79
CA PRO A 268 2.73 0.93 9.05
C PRO A 268 3.46 -0.27 9.65
N MET A 269 4.64 -0.02 10.23
CA MET A 269 5.47 -1.03 10.86
C MET A 269 6.36 -0.38 11.94
N TRP A 270 6.72 -1.15 12.95
CA TRP A 270 7.74 -0.79 13.93
C TRP A 270 9.00 -1.61 13.71
N LEU A 271 10.15 -0.97 13.89
CA LEU A 271 11.46 -1.62 13.90
C LEU A 271 12.10 -1.41 15.28
N ALA A 272 12.09 -2.45 16.10
CA ALA A 272 12.65 -2.42 17.44
C ALA A 272 14.11 -2.90 17.43
N ILE A 273 14.98 -2.11 18.03
CA ILE A 273 16.35 -2.50 18.37
C ILE A 273 16.40 -2.72 19.87
N ALA A 274 16.71 -3.94 20.28
CA ALA A 274 16.84 -4.31 21.68
C ALA A 274 18.17 -5.00 21.94
N THR A 275 18.64 -4.99 23.19
CA THR A 275 19.84 -5.70 23.61
C THR A 275 19.52 -6.66 24.74
N ARG A 276 20.19 -7.80 24.76
CA ARG A 276 20.17 -8.67 25.94
C ARG A 276 21.17 -8.12 26.95
N PRO A 277 20.76 -7.83 28.20
CA PRO A 277 21.70 -7.33 29.20
C PRO A 277 22.88 -8.29 29.38
N PRO A 278 24.09 -7.77 29.66
CA PRO A 278 25.24 -8.62 29.93
C PRO A 278 24.92 -9.50 31.13
N ALA A 279 25.43 -10.73 31.13
CA ALA A 279 25.34 -11.59 32.31
C ALA A 279 26.13 -10.90 33.43
N THR A 280 25.45 -10.22 34.34
CA THR A 280 26.07 -9.78 35.58
C THR A 280 26.53 -11.04 36.30
N GLU A 281 27.83 -11.30 36.28
CA GLU A 281 28.45 -12.19 37.26
C GLU A 281 28.03 -11.65 38.62
N LYS A 282 27.16 -12.41 39.29
CA LYS A 282 26.71 -12.12 40.63
C LYS A 282 27.98 -12.04 41.49
N PRO A 283 28.37 -10.87 42.03
CA PRO A 283 29.53 -10.83 42.89
C PRO A 283 29.28 -11.80 44.05
N PRO A 284 30.27 -12.63 44.45
CA PRO A 284 30.10 -13.52 45.58
C PRO A 284 29.69 -12.67 46.79
N ALA A 285 28.57 -13.08 47.40
CA ALA A 285 28.03 -12.42 48.56
C ALA A 285 28.99 -12.62 49.73
N GLU A 286 29.87 -11.65 50.00
CA GLU A 286 30.54 -11.52 51.28
C GLU A 286 31.04 -10.09 51.54
N GLU A 287 30.70 -9.63 52.75
CA GLU A 287 31.22 -8.51 53.52
C GLU A 287 30.78 -7.07 53.19
N MET A 288 29.64 -6.77 53.81
CA MET A 288 29.29 -5.50 54.43
C MET A 288 30.50 -4.77 55.05
N VAL A 289 31.07 -3.80 54.33
CA VAL A 289 31.86 -2.71 54.92
C VAL A 289 31.31 -1.38 54.40
N THR A 290 30.75 -0.63 55.34
CA THR A 290 30.34 0.76 55.21
C THR A 290 31.57 1.66 55.08
N SER A 291 31.70 2.43 54.00
CA SER A 291 32.26 3.79 54.08
C SER A 291 32.18 4.57 52.75
N SER A 292 31.53 5.73 52.89
CA SER A 292 31.81 7.03 52.27
C SER A 292 31.89 7.18 50.75
N ALA A 293 30.91 7.96 50.27
CA ALA A 293 30.92 8.77 49.06
C ALA A 293 32.30 9.33 48.71
N THR A 294 32.76 8.99 47.51
CA THR A 294 33.70 9.80 46.75
C THR A 294 33.17 9.84 45.33
N GLU A 295 32.81 11.05 44.88
CA GLU A 295 32.47 11.35 43.50
C GLU A 295 33.67 10.97 42.62
N VAL A 296 33.48 9.98 41.76
CA VAL A 296 34.42 9.63 40.70
C VAL A 296 33.69 9.78 39.38
N SER A 297 34.03 10.88 38.72
CA SER A 297 34.26 11.06 37.29
C SER A 297 33.60 10.06 36.36
N ALA A 298 32.83 10.60 35.41
CA ALA A 298 32.43 9.96 34.16
C ALA A 298 33.56 9.08 33.62
N ALA A 299 33.42 7.78 33.85
CA ALA A 299 34.23 6.76 33.21
C ALA A 299 33.66 6.61 31.80
N GLU A 300 34.49 6.94 30.81
CA GLU A 300 34.29 6.58 29.42
C GLU A 300 33.88 5.11 29.33
N GLU A 301 32.67 4.85 28.84
CA GLU A 301 32.19 3.49 28.59
C GLU A 301 33.11 2.81 27.56
N PRO A 302 33.73 1.67 27.90
CA PRO A 302 34.60 0.97 26.98
C PRO A 302 33.74 0.15 26.00
N GLY A 303 33.61 0.65 24.78
CA GLY A 303 32.96 -0.02 23.65
C GLY A 303 31.88 0.85 23.03
N GLY A 304 32.30 1.87 22.26
CA GLY A 304 31.43 2.89 21.70
C GLY A 304 30.15 2.30 21.10
N ALA A 305 29.04 2.43 21.82
CA ALA A 305 27.73 2.16 21.28
C ALA A 305 27.53 3.19 20.17
N ALA A 306 27.66 2.76 18.92
CA ALA A 306 27.34 3.60 17.77
C ALA A 306 25.98 4.27 18.04
N GLU A 307 25.99 5.61 18.09
CA GLU A 307 24.81 6.38 18.41
C GLU A 307 23.74 6.07 17.36
N LEU A 308 22.58 5.59 17.82
CA LEU A 308 21.48 5.26 16.93
C LEU A 308 20.89 6.56 16.39
N PRO A 309 20.59 6.67 15.07
CA PRO A 309 20.07 7.89 14.47
C PRO A 309 18.69 8.24 15.03
N LEU A 310 18.34 9.53 15.12
CA LEU A 310 16.96 9.92 15.49
C LEU A 310 15.97 9.65 14.37
N GLY A 311 16.42 9.67 13.13
CA GLY A 311 15.65 9.18 12.00
C GLY A 311 16.48 9.07 10.74
N LEU A 312 16.07 8.19 9.84
CA LEU A 312 16.65 8.03 8.51
C LEU A 312 15.52 8.13 7.49
N PHE A 313 15.73 8.80 6.37
CA PHE A 313 14.70 8.88 5.33
C PHE A 313 15.29 9.10 3.94
N GLU A 314 14.62 8.55 2.94
CA GLU A 314 14.96 8.71 1.53
C GLU A 314 14.22 9.91 0.91
N GLU A 315 14.98 10.73 0.19
CA GLU A 315 14.42 11.79 -0.65
C GLU A 315 15.13 11.78 -2.01
N GLY A 316 14.37 11.46 -3.06
CA GLY A 316 14.94 11.17 -4.37
C GLY A 316 15.82 9.91 -4.31
N ALA A 317 17.10 10.06 -4.64
CA ALA A 317 18.13 9.02 -4.52
C ALA A 317 19.05 9.23 -3.31
N GLY A 318 18.79 10.24 -2.47
CA GLY A 318 19.59 10.55 -1.29
C GLY A 318 19.01 9.93 -0.03
N LEU A 319 19.89 9.48 0.86
CA LEU A 319 19.57 9.07 2.22
C LEU A 319 19.96 10.18 3.19
N TYR A 320 19.06 10.57 4.09
CA TYR A 320 19.26 11.67 5.02
C TYR A 320 19.06 11.21 6.45
N GLU A 321 19.84 11.80 7.36
CA GLU A 321 19.70 11.58 8.80
C GLU A 321 19.01 12.78 9.44
N LEU A 322 17.97 12.52 10.22
CA LEU A 322 17.31 13.53 11.04
C LEU A 322 18.13 13.77 12.30
N LEU A 323 18.51 15.01 12.51
CA LEU A 323 19.17 15.51 13.72
C LEU A 323 18.16 16.23 14.62
N PRO A 324 18.52 16.48 15.89
CA PRO A 324 17.70 17.32 16.77
C PRO A 324 17.42 18.71 16.14
N ALA A 325 16.36 19.37 16.62
CA ALA A 325 15.94 20.70 16.16
C ALA A 325 15.54 20.81 14.67
N GLY A 326 15.18 19.69 14.03
CA GLY A 326 14.64 19.71 12.66
C GLY A 326 15.71 19.99 11.60
N VAL A 327 16.93 19.54 11.83
CA VAL A 327 18.03 19.61 10.86
C VAL A 327 18.15 18.25 10.16
N ARG A 328 18.37 18.25 8.85
CA ARG A 328 18.73 17.04 8.09
C ARG A 328 20.22 17.08 7.75
N ARG A 329 20.89 15.95 7.91
CA ARG A 329 22.26 15.74 7.44
C ARG A 329 22.24 15.00 6.11
N LEU A 330 22.94 15.56 5.13
CA LEU A 330 23.10 15.01 3.78
C LEU A 330 24.17 13.90 3.76
N PRO A 331 24.20 13.04 2.73
CA PRO A 331 25.22 12.00 2.56
C PRO A 331 26.67 12.53 2.56
N ASP A 332 26.88 13.78 2.14
CA ASP A 332 28.18 14.46 2.14
C ASP A 332 28.57 15.07 3.49
N GLY A 333 27.69 14.95 4.49
CA GLY A 333 27.87 15.49 5.83
C GLY A 333 27.38 16.92 6.01
N GLU A 334 26.89 17.58 4.96
CA GLU A 334 26.31 18.93 5.07
C GLU A 334 25.03 18.89 5.92
N GLU A 335 24.84 19.90 6.78
CA GLU A 335 23.65 20.03 7.61
C GLU A 335 22.77 21.16 7.08
N GLN A 336 21.51 20.83 6.79
CA GLN A 336 20.52 21.77 6.27
C GLN A 336 19.27 21.76 7.15
N PRO A 337 18.69 22.94 7.49
CA PRO A 337 17.42 22.98 8.21
C PRO A 337 16.30 22.42 7.33
N ILE A 338 15.41 21.64 7.93
CA ILE A 338 14.17 21.23 7.28
C ILE A 338 13.25 22.46 7.19
N PRO A 339 12.69 22.78 6.02
CA PRO A 339 11.81 23.94 5.86
C PRO A 339 10.65 23.95 6.87
N GLY A 340 10.54 25.06 7.61
CA GLY A 340 9.42 25.31 8.51
C GLY A 340 8.22 25.90 7.76
N GLY A 341 7.05 25.84 8.39
CA GLY A 341 5.80 26.39 7.84
C GLY A 341 4.77 25.31 7.55
N ARG A 342 3.63 25.73 6.97
CA ARG A 342 2.54 24.83 6.58
C ARG A 342 2.61 24.52 5.11
N VAL A 343 2.23 23.32 4.72
CA VAL A 343 2.25 22.94 3.29
C VAL A 343 1.18 23.73 2.51
N VAL A 344 1.59 24.32 1.38
CA VAL A 344 0.78 25.19 0.54
C VAL A 344 -0.53 24.53 0.10
N GLU A 345 -0.50 23.27 -0.32
CA GLU A 345 -1.71 22.51 -0.68
C GLU A 345 -2.72 22.47 0.47
N GLU A 346 -2.25 22.31 1.72
CA GLU A 346 -3.16 22.25 2.86
C GLU A 346 -3.80 23.62 3.15
N ILE A 347 -3.03 24.70 3.05
CA ILE A 347 -3.56 26.06 3.22
C ILE A 347 -4.64 26.31 2.15
N LEU A 348 -4.39 25.90 0.90
CA LEU A 348 -5.34 26.02 -0.19
C LEU A 348 -6.60 25.17 0.03
N VAL A 349 -6.47 23.90 0.44
CA VAL A 349 -7.61 23.02 0.74
C VAL A 349 -8.45 23.57 1.89
N ASP A 350 -7.81 24.04 2.96
CA ASP A 350 -8.51 24.64 4.11
C ASP A 350 -9.26 25.92 3.71
N ALA A 351 -8.64 26.78 2.89
CA ALA A 351 -9.28 27.98 2.39
C ALA A 351 -10.46 27.65 1.47
N CYS A 352 -10.32 26.65 0.59
CA CYS A 352 -11.40 26.14 -0.25
C CYS A 352 -12.57 25.55 0.56
N ALA A 353 -12.26 24.81 1.63
CA ALA A 353 -13.27 24.25 2.52
C ALA A 353 -14.05 25.32 3.29
N ARG A 354 -13.43 26.46 3.59
CA ARG A 354 -14.05 27.63 4.25
C ARG A 354 -14.64 28.65 3.29
N GLU A 355 -14.59 28.39 1.98
CA GLU A 355 -14.98 29.34 0.93
C GLU A 355 -14.22 30.68 0.98
N ASP A 356 -13.01 30.68 1.56
CA ASP A 356 -12.16 31.85 1.70
C ASP A 356 -11.34 32.11 0.42
N VAL A 357 -12.04 32.63 -0.59
CA VAL A 357 -11.46 32.96 -1.89
C VAL A 357 -10.40 34.07 -1.80
N ALA A 358 -10.45 34.90 -0.75
CA ALA A 358 -9.46 35.96 -0.53
C ALA A 358 -8.10 35.37 -0.17
N THR A 359 -8.06 34.46 0.83
CA THR A 359 -6.83 33.75 1.20
C THR A 359 -6.26 32.95 0.03
N VAL A 360 -7.11 32.28 -0.77
CA VAL A 360 -6.65 31.59 -1.99
C VAL A 360 -5.98 32.58 -2.95
N ARG A 361 -6.61 33.73 -3.23
CA ARG A 361 -6.06 34.73 -4.15
C ARG A 361 -4.72 35.28 -3.67
N GLU A 362 -4.61 35.62 -2.39
CA GLU A 362 -3.39 36.16 -1.79
C GLU A 362 -2.24 35.16 -1.89
N LEU A 363 -2.47 33.91 -1.48
CA LEU A 363 -1.44 32.87 -1.51
C LEU A 363 -0.99 32.55 -2.93
N LEU A 364 -1.92 32.46 -3.89
CA LEU A 364 -1.61 32.20 -5.29
C LEU A 364 -0.85 33.37 -5.95
N SER A 365 -1.17 34.61 -5.59
CA SER A 365 -0.43 35.79 -6.08
C SER A 365 0.99 35.83 -5.52
N ALA A 366 1.16 35.48 -4.25
CA ALA A 366 2.47 35.35 -3.62
C ALA A 366 3.30 34.23 -4.26
N LEU A 367 2.67 33.07 -4.53
CA LEU A 367 3.31 31.94 -5.22
C LEU A 367 3.78 32.32 -6.63
N ALA A 368 2.95 33.05 -7.40
CA ALA A 368 3.32 33.51 -8.74
C ALA A 368 4.52 34.47 -8.70
N THR A 369 4.59 35.35 -7.70
CA THR A 369 5.72 36.27 -7.51
C THR A 369 6.99 35.49 -7.15
N TRP A 370 6.89 34.54 -6.22
CA TRP A 370 8.03 33.69 -5.84
C TRP A 370 8.61 32.88 -7.01
N LEU A 371 7.78 32.41 -7.95
CA LEU A 371 8.26 31.69 -9.14
C LEU A 371 9.05 32.58 -10.11
N GLU A 372 8.83 33.89 -10.08
CA GLU A 372 9.55 34.88 -10.89
C GLU A 372 10.91 35.25 -10.28
N ASP A 373 11.05 35.10 -8.96
CA ASP A 373 12.30 35.34 -8.23
C ASP A 373 13.36 34.25 -8.51
N GLU A 374 14.64 34.59 -8.37
CA GLU A 374 15.74 33.63 -8.62
C GLU A 374 15.65 32.39 -7.71
N ASP A 375 15.21 32.58 -6.47
CA ASP A 375 15.01 31.52 -5.45
C ASP A 375 13.77 30.65 -5.68
N GLY A 376 12.93 30.99 -6.68
CA GLY A 376 11.76 30.21 -7.06
C GLY A 376 12.12 28.86 -7.65
N ASP A 377 11.57 27.78 -7.09
CA ASP A 377 11.76 26.42 -7.62
C ASP A 377 10.61 26.03 -8.56
N PRO A 378 10.85 26.04 -9.89
CA PRO A 378 9.86 25.65 -10.86
C PRO A 378 9.68 24.14 -10.92
N SER A 379 10.29 23.30 -10.09
CA SER A 379 10.06 21.84 -10.06
C SER A 379 9.09 21.41 -8.95
N ALA A 380 8.91 22.25 -7.93
CA ALA A 380 8.06 21.96 -6.77
C ALA A 380 6.56 21.93 -7.12
N GLY A 381 5.76 21.14 -6.41
CA GLY A 381 4.29 21.16 -6.44
C GLY A 381 3.72 21.81 -5.18
N THR A 382 2.42 22.14 -5.15
CA THR A 382 1.78 22.68 -3.93
C THR A 382 1.86 21.70 -2.75
N ASP A 383 1.95 20.41 -3.03
CA ASP A 383 2.09 19.32 -2.08
C ASP A 383 3.52 19.17 -1.54
N SER A 384 4.52 19.73 -2.24
CA SER A 384 5.94 19.71 -1.88
C SER A 384 6.50 21.10 -1.56
N LEU A 385 5.63 22.08 -1.26
CA LEU A 385 5.97 23.46 -0.90
C LEU A 385 5.45 23.78 0.49
N VAL A 386 6.27 24.42 1.32
CA VAL A 386 5.82 25.02 2.58
C VAL A 386 5.77 26.54 2.49
N HIS A 387 4.87 27.13 3.27
CA HIS A 387 4.74 28.57 3.46
C HIS A 387 4.74 28.89 4.95
N ASP A 388 5.70 29.70 5.40
CA ASP A 388 5.86 30.09 6.81
C ASP A 388 5.02 31.32 7.21
N GLY A 389 4.28 31.89 6.26
CA GLY A 389 3.52 33.13 6.41
C GLY A 389 4.12 34.30 5.62
N ALA A 390 5.37 34.20 5.19
CA ALA A 390 6.06 35.23 4.42
C ALA A 390 6.84 34.68 3.21
N ARG A 391 7.37 33.46 3.31
CA ARG A 391 8.26 32.86 2.31
C ARG A 391 7.80 31.46 1.93
N PHE A 392 8.07 31.10 0.69
CA PHE A 392 7.94 29.74 0.20
C PHE A 392 9.29 29.02 0.28
N ALA A 393 9.24 27.73 0.59
CA ALA A 393 10.41 26.87 0.50
C ALA A 393 9.99 25.49 -0.05
N ALA A 394 10.77 24.97 -0.99
CA ALA A 394 10.61 23.62 -1.48
C ALA A 394 11.09 22.61 -0.43
N ILE A 395 10.31 21.55 -0.22
CA ILE A 395 10.66 20.44 0.69
C ILE A 395 11.79 19.62 0.06
N ALA A 396 11.59 19.26 -1.21
CA ALA A 396 12.53 18.50 -2.01
C ALA A 396 13.59 19.38 -2.64
N ARG A 397 14.74 18.76 -2.90
CA ARG A 397 15.80 19.39 -3.69
C ARG A 397 15.25 19.74 -5.08
N PRO A 398 15.56 20.93 -5.62
CA PRO A 398 15.17 21.29 -6.96
C PRO A 398 15.63 20.24 -7.96
N ALA A 399 14.74 19.84 -8.87
CA ALA A 399 15.13 18.94 -9.95
C ALA A 399 16.10 19.66 -10.91
N ASP A 400 17.13 18.95 -11.36
CA ASP A 400 18.05 19.46 -12.38
C ASP A 400 17.32 19.55 -13.73
N LEU A 401 16.76 20.73 -14.01
CA LEU A 401 16.15 21.05 -15.30
C LEU A 401 17.21 21.64 -16.25
N PRO A 402 17.28 21.18 -17.50
CA PRO A 402 18.27 21.68 -18.48
C PRO A 402 18.05 23.16 -18.82
N GLU A 403 16.82 23.65 -18.75
CA GLU A 403 16.45 25.05 -18.94
C GLU A 403 15.34 25.42 -17.94
N ARG A 404 15.42 26.62 -17.36
CA ARG A 404 14.38 27.13 -16.46
C ARG A 404 13.11 27.42 -17.29
N PRO A 405 11.97 26.76 -17.01
CA PRO A 405 10.75 26.99 -17.77
C PRO A 405 10.21 28.40 -17.51
N ASP A 406 9.38 28.89 -18.44
CA ASP A 406 8.62 30.13 -18.25
C ASP A 406 7.86 30.06 -16.90
N PRO A 407 8.01 31.05 -15.99
CA PRO A 407 7.30 31.09 -14.71
C PRO A 407 5.79 30.88 -14.85
N LYS A 408 5.21 31.33 -15.97
CA LYS A 408 3.80 31.11 -16.31
C LYS A 408 3.47 29.63 -16.48
N VAL A 409 4.31 28.89 -17.20
CA VAL A 409 4.15 27.44 -17.42
C VAL A 409 4.37 26.68 -16.11
N ALA A 410 5.36 27.10 -15.30
CA ALA A 410 5.61 26.51 -13.98
C ALA A 410 4.41 26.70 -13.04
N LEU A 411 3.84 27.91 -12.97
CA LEU A 411 2.62 28.19 -12.20
C LEU A 411 1.44 27.34 -12.71
N CYS A 412 1.22 27.32 -14.02
CA CYS A 412 0.17 26.52 -14.63
C CYS A 412 0.31 25.02 -14.29
N ARG A 413 1.54 24.47 -14.23
CA ARG A 413 1.80 23.09 -13.78
C ARG A 413 1.44 22.88 -12.31
N ILE A 414 1.92 23.74 -11.43
CA ILE A 414 1.68 23.65 -9.98
C ILE A 414 0.18 23.67 -9.68
N LEU A 415 -0.56 24.59 -10.32
CA LEU A 415 -2.00 24.74 -10.12
C LEU A 415 -2.80 23.64 -10.79
N ARG A 416 -2.32 23.07 -11.90
CA ARG A 416 -2.93 21.90 -12.51
C ARG A 416 -2.86 20.68 -11.60
N ARG A 417 -1.68 20.41 -11.03
CA ARG A 417 -1.50 19.30 -10.07
C ARG A 417 -2.42 19.46 -8.87
N PHE A 418 -2.50 20.67 -8.31
CA PHE A 418 -3.43 20.99 -7.23
C PHE A 418 -4.89 20.74 -7.65
N ALA A 419 -5.32 21.25 -8.81
CA ALA A 419 -6.69 21.08 -9.30
C ALA A 419 -7.07 19.60 -9.49
N VAL A 420 -6.16 18.80 -10.07
CA VAL A 420 -6.35 17.35 -10.24
C VAL A 420 -6.53 16.67 -8.89
N ARG A 421 -5.63 16.92 -7.92
CA ARG A 421 -5.69 16.32 -6.58
C ARG A 421 -6.92 16.77 -5.80
N LEU A 422 -7.27 18.06 -5.84
CA LEU A 422 -8.45 18.63 -5.19
C LEU A 422 -9.75 17.94 -5.67
N LEU A 423 -9.88 17.75 -6.99
CA LEU A 423 -11.04 17.10 -7.60
C LEU A 423 -11.05 15.57 -7.37
N ALA A 424 -9.90 14.90 -7.48
CA ALA A 424 -9.78 13.46 -7.25
C ALA A 424 -10.11 13.08 -5.79
N ALA A 425 -9.58 13.85 -4.83
CA ALA A 425 -9.93 13.70 -3.42
C ALA A 425 -11.37 14.17 -3.11
N GLY A 426 -12.01 14.87 -4.05
CA GLY A 426 -13.32 15.54 -3.94
C GLY A 426 -13.44 16.35 -2.66
N HIS A 427 -12.45 17.21 -2.45
CA HIS A 427 -12.51 18.24 -1.42
C HIS A 427 -13.59 19.25 -1.74
N HIS A 428 -14.13 19.89 -0.69
CA HIS A 428 -15.02 21.02 -0.86
C HIS A 428 -14.27 22.18 -1.51
N HIS A 429 -14.88 22.83 -2.50
CA HIS A 429 -14.32 24.02 -3.15
C HIS A 429 -15.43 24.99 -3.59
N PRO A 430 -15.15 26.30 -3.66
CA PRO A 430 -16.15 27.34 -3.92
C PRO A 430 -16.60 27.42 -5.40
N TRP A 431 -15.89 26.76 -6.33
CA TRP A 431 -16.21 26.81 -7.75
C TRP A 431 -17.25 25.75 -8.16
N PRO A 432 -17.93 25.92 -9.31
CA PRO A 432 -18.89 24.93 -9.81
C PRO A 432 -18.30 23.52 -9.95
N TRP A 433 -18.98 22.53 -9.38
CA TRP A 433 -18.61 21.10 -9.44
C TRP A 433 -18.43 20.45 -10.83
N PRO A 434 -19.08 20.90 -11.93
CA PRO A 434 -18.83 20.30 -13.24
C PRO A 434 -17.52 20.78 -13.90
N LEU A 435 -16.70 21.59 -13.23
CA LEU A 435 -15.43 22.05 -13.77
C LEU A 435 -14.44 20.90 -13.93
N GLU A 436 -13.85 20.81 -15.13
CA GLU A 436 -12.71 19.93 -15.37
C GLU A 436 -11.43 20.53 -14.76
N ALA A 437 -10.43 19.68 -14.49
CA ALA A 437 -9.18 20.10 -13.85
C ALA A 437 -8.48 21.24 -14.61
N ASP A 438 -8.47 21.20 -15.95
CA ASP A 438 -7.90 22.26 -16.78
C ASP A 438 -8.64 23.60 -16.62
N GLN A 439 -9.98 23.57 -16.57
CA GLN A 439 -10.79 24.79 -16.39
C GLN A 439 -10.59 25.40 -15.00
N LEU A 440 -10.49 24.54 -13.99
CA LEU A 440 -10.14 24.97 -12.64
C LEU A 440 -8.74 25.57 -12.60
N THR A 441 -7.77 24.96 -13.27
CA THR A 441 -6.39 25.47 -13.39
C THR A 441 -6.36 26.89 -13.94
N LEU A 442 -7.01 27.13 -15.08
CA LEU A 442 -7.08 28.47 -15.69
C LEU A 442 -7.73 29.50 -14.76
N THR A 443 -8.75 29.09 -14.00
CA THR A 443 -9.40 29.93 -12.99
C THR A 443 -8.42 30.30 -11.87
N LEU A 444 -7.64 29.34 -11.37
CA LEU A 444 -6.64 29.57 -10.32
C LEU A 444 -5.48 30.45 -10.82
N CYS A 445 -5.03 30.28 -12.07
CA CYS A 445 -4.02 31.16 -12.67
C CYS A 445 -4.52 32.61 -12.77
N ALA A 446 -5.76 32.80 -13.21
CA ALA A 446 -6.37 34.13 -13.24
C ALA A 446 -6.49 34.74 -11.83
N MET A 447 -6.74 33.92 -10.79
CA MET A 447 -6.70 34.37 -9.40
C MET A 447 -5.31 34.77 -8.93
N ALA A 448 -4.26 34.09 -9.39
CA ALA A 448 -2.86 34.46 -9.16
C ALA A 448 -2.44 35.76 -9.90
N GLY A 449 -3.35 36.35 -10.69
CA GLY A 449 -3.05 37.53 -11.50
C GLY A 449 -2.17 37.24 -12.71
N ARG A 450 -2.25 36.01 -13.26
CA ARG A 450 -1.52 35.60 -14.47
C ARG A 450 -2.50 35.01 -15.50
N GLU A 451 -2.51 35.55 -16.71
CA GLU A 451 -3.40 35.10 -17.78
C GLU A 451 -2.83 33.85 -18.49
N CYS A 452 -3.08 32.66 -17.96
CA CYS A 452 -2.80 31.39 -18.65
C CYS A 452 -3.84 31.09 -19.76
N ASP A 453 -3.41 30.44 -20.84
CA ASP A 453 -4.26 29.84 -21.87
C ASP A 453 -4.09 28.31 -21.94
N GLN A 454 -4.82 27.65 -22.85
CA GLN A 454 -4.74 26.19 -22.99
C GLN A 454 -3.36 25.69 -23.44
N LYS A 455 -2.59 26.51 -24.18
CA LYS A 455 -1.24 26.12 -24.62
C LYS A 455 -0.28 26.06 -23.43
N ASP A 456 -0.44 26.96 -22.46
CA ASP A 456 0.35 26.93 -21.23
C ASP A 456 0.04 25.65 -20.42
N VAL A 457 -1.22 25.22 -20.40
CA VAL A 457 -1.64 23.95 -19.77
C VAL A 457 -1.02 22.73 -20.46
N ASP A 458 -0.96 22.74 -21.80
CA ASP A 458 -0.33 21.67 -22.57
C ASP A 458 1.19 21.65 -22.39
N GLN A 459 1.83 22.81 -22.24
CA GLN A 459 3.26 22.91 -21.89
C GLN A 459 3.53 22.45 -20.47
N ALA A 460 2.66 22.78 -19.52
CA ALA A 460 2.74 22.31 -18.14
C ALA A 460 2.69 20.78 -18.06
N ARG A 461 1.86 20.12 -18.87
CA ARG A 461 1.84 18.65 -18.98
C ARG A 461 3.16 18.09 -19.47
N LYS A 462 3.76 18.71 -20.49
CA LYS A 462 5.08 18.30 -21.01
C LYS A 462 6.15 18.40 -19.93
N LEU A 463 6.13 19.48 -19.16
CA LEU A 463 7.05 19.70 -18.06
C LEU A 463 6.89 18.66 -16.94
N ASP A 464 5.67 18.24 -16.60
CA ASP A 464 5.45 17.12 -15.68
C ASP A 464 6.14 15.84 -16.19
N VAL A 465 6.05 15.54 -17.49
CA VAL A 465 6.71 14.37 -18.11
C VAL A 465 8.23 14.46 -17.97
N GLU A 466 8.81 15.62 -18.24
CA GLU A 466 10.25 15.87 -18.15
C GLU A 466 10.76 15.72 -16.73
N LEU A 467 9.96 16.09 -15.73
CA LEU A 467 10.24 15.90 -14.31
C LEU A 467 10.05 14.44 -13.84
N GLY A 468 9.84 13.50 -14.77
CA GLY A 468 9.58 12.09 -14.46
C GLY A 468 8.27 11.86 -13.71
N ARG A 469 7.37 12.86 -13.70
CA ARG A 469 6.02 12.70 -13.19
C ARG A 469 5.18 12.08 -14.30
N PRO A 470 4.28 11.14 -13.97
CA PRO A 470 3.41 10.55 -14.99
C PRO A 470 2.60 11.67 -15.65
N ALA A 471 2.89 11.92 -16.94
CA ALA A 471 2.24 12.89 -17.83
C ALA A 471 0.71 12.86 -17.76
N GLU A 472 0.24 11.67 -17.47
CA GLU A 472 -1.12 11.26 -17.35
C GLU A 472 -1.14 10.42 -16.07
N LEU A 473 -1.90 10.84 -15.05
CA LEU A 473 -2.73 9.85 -14.37
C LEU A 473 -3.49 9.18 -15.51
N ALA A 474 -2.94 8.06 -16.01
CA ALA A 474 -3.28 7.40 -17.26
C ALA A 474 -4.78 7.58 -17.51
N GLU A 475 -5.17 8.11 -18.68
CA GLU A 475 -6.57 8.36 -19.07
C GLU A 475 -7.55 7.51 -18.24
N HIS A 476 -8.07 8.10 -17.16
CA HIS A 476 -8.95 7.44 -16.20
C HIS A 476 -8.42 6.12 -15.58
N THR A 477 -7.41 6.15 -14.71
CA THR A 477 -7.44 5.19 -13.60
C THR A 477 -8.60 5.62 -12.71
N PRO A 478 -9.74 4.90 -12.71
CA PRO A 478 -10.91 5.37 -12.00
C PRO A 478 -10.58 5.43 -10.51
N THR A 479 -10.79 6.60 -9.91
CA THR A 479 -10.69 6.75 -8.45
C THR A 479 -11.67 5.77 -7.80
N TYR A 480 -11.45 5.35 -6.55
CA TYR A 480 -12.41 4.51 -5.82
C TYR A 480 -13.87 5.06 -5.90
N ARG A 481 -14.03 6.38 -5.89
CA ARG A 481 -15.33 7.03 -6.11
C ARG A 481 -15.91 6.85 -7.51
N ASP A 482 -15.07 6.86 -8.54
CA ASP A 482 -15.49 6.60 -9.92
C ASP A 482 -15.89 5.13 -10.09
N LEU A 483 -15.19 4.22 -9.40
CA LEU A 483 -15.58 2.81 -9.31
C LEU A 483 -16.91 2.63 -8.59
N LEU A 484 -17.15 3.32 -7.48
CA LEU A 484 -18.44 3.31 -6.78
C LEU A 484 -19.57 3.87 -7.66
N ARG A 485 -19.34 5.00 -8.32
CA ARG A 485 -20.28 5.58 -9.29
C ARG A 485 -20.53 4.61 -10.46
N GLY A 486 -19.49 3.95 -10.95
CA GLY A 486 -19.58 2.92 -11.97
C GLY A 486 -20.42 1.73 -11.50
N ARG A 487 -20.18 1.23 -10.29
CA ARG A 487 -20.97 0.17 -9.64
C ARG A 487 -22.43 0.56 -9.53
N ASP A 488 -22.73 1.76 -9.03
CA ASP A 488 -24.10 2.22 -8.82
C ASP A 488 -24.83 2.39 -10.18
N ARG A 489 -24.16 2.95 -11.19
CA ARG A 489 -24.69 2.99 -12.57
C ARG A 489 -24.96 1.60 -13.13
N LEU A 490 -24.05 0.64 -12.92
CA LEU A 490 -24.24 -0.75 -13.35
C LEU A 490 -25.37 -1.43 -12.58
N ALA A 491 -25.53 -1.14 -11.28
CA ALA A 491 -26.63 -1.63 -10.46
C ALA A 491 -27.98 -1.10 -10.96
N ASP A 492 -28.05 0.19 -11.28
CA ASP A 492 -29.25 0.82 -11.86
C ASP A 492 -29.58 0.23 -13.24
N GLN A 493 -28.56 0.02 -14.09
CA GLN A 493 -28.73 -0.63 -15.40
C GLN A 493 -29.22 -2.07 -15.27
N LEU A 494 -28.68 -2.83 -14.30
CA LEU A 494 -29.10 -4.19 -14.02
C LEU A 494 -30.55 -4.22 -13.50
N ALA A 495 -30.90 -3.33 -12.58
CA ALA A 495 -32.27 -3.20 -12.07
C ALA A 495 -33.26 -2.86 -13.20
N ALA A 496 -32.91 -1.91 -14.07
CA ALA A 496 -33.72 -1.57 -15.24
C ALA A 496 -33.85 -2.73 -16.24
N ALA A 497 -32.79 -3.49 -16.47
CA ALA A 497 -32.80 -4.67 -17.33
C ALA A 497 -33.69 -5.79 -16.76
N LEU A 498 -33.57 -6.09 -15.46
CA LEU A 498 -34.42 -7.08 -14.78
C LEU A 498 -35.90 -6.66 -14.81
N ALA A 499 -36.22 -5.39 -14.58
CA ALA A 499 -37.58 -4.88 -14.70
C ALA A 499 -38.13 -5.02 -16.14
N ARG A 500 -37.29 -4.81 -17.17
CA ARG A 500 -37.66 -5.02 -18.57
C ARG A 500 -37.93 -6.50 -18.86
N ILE A 501 -37.11 -7.41 -18.36
CA ILE A 501 -37.31 -8.86 -18.50
C ILE A 501 -38.63 -9.28 -17.86
N ALA A 502 -38.90 -8.92 -16.61
CA ALA A 502 -40.14 -9.24 -15.91
C ALA A 502 -41.39 -8.72 -16.66
N ARG A 503 -41.30 -7.51 -17.24
CA ARG A 503 -42.38 -6.95 -18.07
C ARG A 503 -42.60 -7.74 -19.36
N LEU A 504 -41.53 -8.21 -20.01
CA LEU A 504 -41.60 -9.04 -21.21
C LEU A 504 -42.18 -10.42 -20.90
N GLU A 505 -41.78 -11.06 -19.79
CA GLU A 505 -42.35 -12.33 -19.33
C GLU A 505 -43.85 -12.21 -19.08
N THR A 506 -44.28 -11.17 -18.38
CA THR A 506 -45.71 -10.90 -18.13
C THR A 506 -46.49 -10.75 -19.45
N LYS A 507 -45.92 -10.03 -20.44
CA LYS A 507 -46.52 -9.89 -21.77
C LYS A 507 -46.56 -11.22 -22.52
N LEU A 508 -45.52 -12.04 -22.44
CA LEU A 508 -45.47 -13.36 -23.05
C LEU A 508 -46.55 -14.27 -22.46
N THR A 509 -46.66 -14.37 -21.13
CA THR A 509 -47.70 -15.16 -20.46
C THR A 509 -49.10 -14.68 -20.86
N TYR A 510 -49.32 -13.36 -20.97
CA TYR A 510 -50.59 -12.83 -21.47
C TYR A 510 -50.88 -13.26 -22.91
N ARG A 511 -49.90 -13.14 -23.82
CA ARG A 511 -50.04 -13.53 -25.23
C ARG A 511 -50.23 -15.04 -25.39
N GLU A 512 -49.56 -15.86 -24.61
CA GLU A 512 -49.77 -17.31 -24.57
C GLU A 512 -51.20 -17.65 -24.18
N ARG A 513 -51.75 -17.00 -23.14
CA ARG A 513 -53.15 -17.16 -22.73
C ARG A 513 -54.10 -16.75 -23.85
N GLU A 514 -53.83 -15.64 -24.56
CA GLU A 514 -54.62 -15.24 -25.73
C GLU A 514 -54.54 -16.26 -26.87
N LEU A 515 -53.36 -16.77 -27.19
CA LEU A 515 -53.16 -17.80 -28.20
C LEU A 515 -53.88 -19.09 -27.87
N VAL A 516 -53.89 -19.52 -26.60
CA VAL A 516 -54.66 -20.69 -26.16
C VAL A 516 -56.17 -20.45 -26.35
N LYS A 517 -56.68 -19.26 -25.98
CA LYS A 517 -58.10 -18.90 -26.17
C LYS A 517 -58.49 -18.87 -27.65
N THR A 518 -57.67 -18.28 -28.52
CA THR A 518 -57.94 -18.22 -29.96
C THR A 518 -57.87 -19.60 -30.61
N LYS A 519 -56.88 -20.44 -30.26
CA LYS A 519 -56.80 -21.86 -30.67
C LYS A 519 -58.04 -22.64 -30.25
N ALA A 520 -58.52 -22.46 -29.01
CA ALA A 520 -59.75 -23.10 -28.53
C ALA A 520 -60.99 -22.64 -29.32
N ARG A 521 -61.10 -21.34 -29.60
CA ARG A 521 -62.20 -20.77 -30.42
C ARG A 521 -62.17 -21.30 -31.86
N LEU A 522 -61.00 -21.38 -32.49
CA LEU A 522 -60.80 -21.98 -33.81
C LEU A 522 -61.18 -23.46 -33.83
N ARG A 523 -60.78 -24.24 -32.82
CA ARG A 523 -61.18 -25.66 -32.68
C ARG A 523 -62.70 -25.79 -32.56
N ARG A 524 -63.37 -24.95 -31.76
CA ARG A 524 -64.84 -24.92 -31.65
C ARG A 524 -65.49 -24.56 -32.99
N SER A 525 -64.98 -23.55 -33.69
CA SER A 525 -65.48 -23.14 -35.01
C SER A 525 -65.31 -24.27 -36.04
N ARG A 526 -64.15 -24.93 -36.10
CA ARG A 526 -63.92 -26.11 -36.95
C ARG A 526 -64.86 -27.26 -36.61
N ARG A 527 -65.11 -27.54 -35.33
CA ARG A 527 -66.09 -28.55 -34.89
C ARG A 527 -67.49 -28.19 -35.36
N LYS A 528 -67.93 -26.94 -35.18
CA LYS A 528 -69.23 -26.45 -35.68
C LYS A 528 -69.33 -26.57 -37.20
N ALA A 529 -68.33 -26.13 -37.95
CA ALA A 529 -68.28 -26.26 -39.40
C ALA A 529 -68.31 -27.73 -39.85
N GLY A 530 -67.62 -28.63 -39.15
CA GLY A 530 -67.69 -30.07 -39.35
C GLY A 530 -69.06 -30.66 -39.05
N ALA A 531 -69.73 -30.20 -37.99
CA ALA A 531 -71.10 -30.59 -37.66
C ALA A 531 -72.12 -30.10 -38.71
N TYR A 532 -71.99 -28.84 -39.17
CA TYR A 532 -72.75 -28.32 -40.31
C TYR A 532 -72.52 -29.16 -41.58
N ARG A 533 -71.29 -29.60 -41.86
CA ARG A 533 -71.02 -30.52 -42.98
C ARG A 533 -71.63 -31.93 -42.79
N ARG A 534 -71.95 -32.33 -41.56
CA ARG A 534 -72.57 -33.64 -41.24
C ARG A 534 -74.09 -33.57 -41.13
N SER A 535 -74.69 -32.39 -40.99
CA SER A 535 -76.15 -32.25 -40.90
C SER A 535 -76.84 -32.66 -42.21
N LEU A 536 -78.04 -33.23 -42.08
CA LEU A 536 -78.82 -33.77 -43.19
C LEU A 536 -79.12 -32.71 -44.27
N GLY A 537 -79.26 -31.42 -43.91
CA GLY A 537 -79.45 -30.32 -44.87
C GLY A 537 -78.25 -30.09 -45.79
N TYR A 538 -77.01 -30.18 -45.29
CA TYR A 538 -75.80 -30.07 -46.12
C TYR A 538 -75.58 -31.32 -46.99
N ARG A 539 -75.96 -32.50 -46.49
CA ARG A 539 -75.94 -33.76 -47.28
C ARG A 539 -77.02 -33.79 -48.35
N LEU A 540 -78.19 -33.22 -48.11
CA LEU A 540 -79.28 -33.07 -49.08
C LEU A 540 -78.91 -32.06 -50.17
N THR A 541 -78.39 -30.89 -49.82
CA THR A 541 -77.91 -29.90 -50.81
C THR A 541 -76.72 -30.42 -51.62
N ARG A 542 -75.78 -31.17 -51.03
CA ARG A 542 -74.67 -31.80 -51.78
C ARG A 542 -75.08 -33.02 -52.61
N ARG A 543 -76.20 -33.69 -52.29
CA ARG A 543 -76.80 -34.74 -53.13
C ARG A 543 -77.66 -34.15 -54.26
N LEU A 544 -78.30 -33.00 -54.04
CA LEU A 544 -78.99 -32.23 -55.08
C LEU A 544 -78.00 -31.55 -56.04
N SER A 545 -76.79 -31.21 -55.60
CA SER A 545 -75.73 -30.61 -56.41
C SER A 545 -74.86 -31.61 -57.22
N ARG A 546 -75.32 -32.85 -57.45
CA ARG A 546 -74.68 -33.81 -58.39
C ARG A 546 -75.54 -33.98 -59.66
N PRO A 547 -75.48 -33.07 -60.64
CA PRO A 547 -76.44 -32.94 -61.74
C PRO A 547 -76.14 -33.84 -62.96
N ARG A 548 -75.56 -35.04 -62.79
CA ARG A 548 -75.17 -35.87 -63.96
C ARG A 548 -76.03 -37.10 -64.23
N LYS A 549 -76.91 -37.52 -63.31
CA LYS A 549 -77.79 -38.69 -63.54
C LYS A 549 -79.26 -38.36 -63.82
N VAL A 550 -79.72 -37.15 -63.47
CA VAL A 550 -81.10 -36.70 -63.77
C VAL A 550 -81.22 -36.08 -65.17
N ALA A 551 -80.18 -35.41 -65.67
CA ALA A 551 -80.17 -34.80 -67.00
C ALA A 551 -80.34 -35.81 -68.16
N ARG A 552 -79.87 -37.06 -68.01
CA ARG A 552 -80.04 -38.11 -69.04
C ARG A 552 -81.46 -38.68 -69.11
N ARG A 553 -82.29 -38.52 -68.07
CA ARG A 553 -83.69 -38.99 -68.07
C ARG A 553 -84.66 -37.95 -68.64
N VAL A 554 -84.29 -36.66 -68.58
CA VAL A 554 -85.14 -35.55 -69.04
C VAL A 554 -84.94 -35.24 -70.53
N MET A 555 -83.75 -35.38 -71.13
CA MET A 555 -83.63 -35.17 -72.58
C MET A 555 -83.89 -36.39 -73.45
N ARG A 556 -83.93 -37.61 -72.89
CA ARG A 556 -84.51 -38.76 -73.60
C ARG A 556 -86.04 -38.64 -73.76
N LEU A 557 -86.66 -37.67 -73.07
CA LEU A 557 -88.04 -37.22 -73.25
C LEU A 557 -88.17 -36.01 -74.19
N LEU A 558 -87.05 -35.46 -74.71
CA LEU A 558 -87.00 -34.30 -75.60
C LEU A 558 -86.35 -34.63 -76.95
N SER A 559 -86.32 -35.89 -77.33
CA SER A 559 -85.90 -36.36 -78.67
C SER A 559 -86.90 -37.35 -79.28
N GLY A 560 -88.19 -37.14 -79.08
CA GLY A 560 -89.28 -37.91 -79.70
C GLY A 560 -90.20 -36.99 -80.45
#